data_AF-A0A3L9XXJ3-F1
#
_entry.id   AF-A0A3L9XXJ3-F1
#
_cell.length_a   1.000
_cell.length_b   1.000
_cell.length_c   1.000
_cell.angle_alpha   90.00
_cell.angle_beta   90.00
_cell.angle_gamma   90.00
#
_symmetry.space_group_name_H-M   'P 1'
#
loop_
_entity.id
_entity.type
_entity.pdbx_description
1 polymer ?
#
loop_
_entity_poly.entity_id
_entity_poly.type
_entity_poly.pdbx_seq_one_letter_code
_entity_poly.pdbx_strand_id
1 'polypeptide(L)'
;MTLLVTFDWNCVIEVEEQGKQSENVRSLVQMHWDGAREVGLLATSASGNTRSKRFPGNAALFKERVDGLGWSGLPIVPTPKVWGLTYWDWSFWVGDPDEFQESTDQIWAVIAPNVARDPKEHLGGKASVDDEGLQVEKLASWRNTWCDVMSAYSHIHAKRDVFVTLNCKDFQRNARLLAKLGMRDIADPQTLAQRLR
;
A
#
# COMPACT_ATOMS: atom_id res chain seq x y z
N MET A 1 -22.97 -10.12 -3.39
CA MET A 1 -21.97 -9.33 -2.65
C MET A 1 -21.13 -8.58 -3.67
N THR A 2 -20.88 -7.29 -3.47
CA THR A 2 -20.00 -6.49 -4.33
C THR A 2 -18.56 -6.85 -4.04
N LEU A 3 -17.76 -7.14 -5.06
CA LEU A 3 -16.33 -7.44 -4.90
C LEU A 3 -15.57 -6.17 -4.53
N LEU A 4 -14.80 -6.24 -3.45
CA LEU A 4 -14.02 -5.12 -2.90
C LEU A 4 -12.57 -5.22 -3.36
N VAL A 5 -12.12 -4.25 -4.14
CA VAL A 5 -10.77 -4.18 -4.70
C VAL A 5 -9.96 -3.10 -3.98
N THR A 6 -8.69 -3.37 -3.70
CA THR A 6 -7.74 -2.39 -3.18
C THR A 6 -6.71 -2.08 -4.25
N PHE A 7 -6.46 -0.80 -4.50
CA PHE A 7 -5.32 -0.33 -5.26
C PHE A 7 -4.23 0.15 -4.33
N ASP A 8 -3.00 -0.28 -4.60
CA ASP A 8 -1.83 0.36 -4.05
C ASP A 8 -1.50 1.65 -4.81
N TRP A 9 -0.48 2.36 -4.33
CA TRP A 9 0.00 3.57 -4.97
C TRP A 9 0.57 3.33 -6.36
N ASN A 10 1.13 2.16 -6.65
CA ASN A 10 1.69 1.88 -7.96
C ASN A 10 0.61 1.96 -9.04
N CYS A 11 -0.65 1.62 -8.72
CA CYS A 11 -1.77 1.82 -9.64
C CYS A 11 -2.04 3.30 -9.96
N VAL A 12 -1.90 4.20 -8.97
CA VAL A 12 -2.05 5.66 -9.18
C VAL A 12 -0.94 6.16 -10.11
N ILE A 13 0.31 5.78 -9.78
CA ILE A 13 1.51 6.18 -10.50
C ILE A 13 1.48 5.70 -11.94
N GLU A 14 1.08 4.45 -12.16
CA GLU A 14 0.94 3.85 -13.48
C GLU A 14 0.02 4.69 -14.38
N VAL A 15 -1.03 5.28 -13.82
CA VAL A 15 -1.98 6.12 -14.57
C VAL A 15 -1.43 7.53 -14.79
N GLU A 16 -0.78 8.13 -13.80
CA GLU A 16 -0.13 9.45 -13.93
C GLU A 16 0.99 9.44 -14.98
N GLU A 17 1.80 8.38 -14.98
CA GLU A 17 2.95 8.22 -15.89
C GLU A 17 2.57 7.64 -17.26
N GLN A 18 1.28 7.37 -17.50
CA GLN A 18 0.78 6.74 -18.73
C GLN A 18 1.49 5.41 -19.02
N GLY A 19 1.69 4.61 -17.98
CA GLY A 19 2.32 3.30 -18.07
C GLY A 19 1.51 2.28 -18.88
N LYS A 20 2.10 1.10 -19.11
CA LYS A 20 1.55 0.05 -19.99
C LYS A 20 0.22 -0.56 -19.48
N GLN A 21 -0.01 -0.52 -18.18
CA GLN A 21 -1.19 -1.03 -17.49
C GLN A 21 -2.23 0.07 -17.20
N SER A 22 -1.93 1.33 -17.54
CA SER A 22 -2.79 2.49 -17.23
C SER A 22 -4.24 2.30 -17.67
N GLU A 23 -4.47 1.80 -18.89
CA GLU A 23 -5.81 1.53 -19.41
C GLU A 23 -6.54 0.42 -18.63
N ASN A 24 -5.83 -0.59 -18.14
CA ASN A 24 -6.44 -1.63 -17.31
C ASN A 24 -6.82 -1.07 -15.93
N VAL A 25 -5.97 -0.23 -15.33
CA VAL A 25 -6.28 0.46 -14.07
C VAL A 25 -7.51 1.37 -14.25
N ARG A 26 -7.55 2.17 -15.33
CA ARG A 26 -8.70 3.04 -15.65
C ARG A 26 -9.97 2.22 -15.86
N SER A 27 -9.89 1.08 -16.55
CA SER A 27 -11.05 0.20 -16.76
C SER A 27 -11.60 -0.35 -15.44
N LEU A 28 -10.75 -0.73 -14.49
CA LEU A 28 -11.17 -1.17 -13.17
C LEU A 28 -11.84 -0.04 -12.37
N VAL A 29 -11.33 1.19 -12.46
CA VAL A 29 -11.97 2.38 -11.88
C VAL A 29 -13.32 2.66 -12.53
N GLN A 30 -13.44 2.49 -13.85
CA GLN A 30 -14.73 2.64 -14.54
C GLN A 30 -15.76 1.64 -14.01
N MET A 31 -15.37 0.38 -13.75
CA MET A 31 -16.25 -0.61 -13.13
C MET A 31 -16.74 -0.19 -11.74
N HIS A 32 -15.98 0.65 -11.03
CA HIS A 32 -16.45 1.24 -9.78
C HIS A 32 -17.54 2.28 -10.01
N TRP A 33 -17.33 3.19 -10.96
CA TRP A 33 -18.34 4.20 -11.32
C TRP A 33 -19.63 3.60 -11.87
N ASP A 34 -19.51 2.48 -12.57
CA ASP A 34 -20.65 1.71 -13.07
C ASP A 34 -21.37 0.92 -11.95
N GLY A 35 -20.86 0.95 -10.72
CA GLY A 35 -21.41 0.25 -9.56
C GLY A 35 -21.20 -1.27 -9.57
N ALA A 36 -20.41 -1.78 -10.52
CA ALA A 36 -20.14 -3.22 -10.62
C ALA A 36 -19.23 -3.70 -9.50
N ARG A 37 -18.29 -2.86 -9.04
CA ARG A 37 -17.24 -3.21 -8.08
C ARG A 37 -16.97 -2.04 -7.14
N GLU A 38 -16.34 -2.27 -6.01
CA GLU A 38 -15.82 -1.18 -5.18
C GLU A 38 -14.30 -1.13 -5.27
N VAL A 39 -13.75 -0.07 -5.87
CA VAL A 39 -12.30 0.14 -5.94
C VAL A 39 -11.91 1.14 -4.88
N GLY A 40 -11.10 0.73 -3.90
CA GLY A 40 -10.60 1.58 -2.85
C GLY A 40 -9.10 1.86 -3.01
N LEU A 41 -8.69 3.09 -2.73
CA LEU A 41 -7.29 3.52 -2.77
C LEU A 41 -6.65 3.40 -1.40
N LEU A 42 -5.51 2.72 -1.33
CA LEU A 42 -4.79 2.54 -0.08
C LEU A 42 -4.10 3.83 0.38
N ALA A 43 -4.28 4.19 1.65
CA ALA A 43 -3.70 5.37 2.27
C ALA A 43 -2.25 5.18 2.74
N THR A 44 -1.73 3.96 2.77
CA THR A 44 -0.32 3.70 3.08
C THR A 44 0.53 4.44 2.06
N SER A 45 1.35 5.37 2.52
CA SER A 45 2.17 6.18 1.64
C SER A 45 3.01 5.30 0.72
N ALA A 46 3.06 5.61 -0.58
CA ALA A 46 4.23 5.24 -1.36
C ALA A 46 5.41 6.06 -0.87
N SER A 47 6.32 5.43 -0.14
CA SER A 47 7.65 5.96 0.17
C SER A 47 8.48 6.32 -1.08
N GLY A 48 7.97 6.01 -2.28
CA GLY A 48 8.73 5.98 -3.52
C GLY A 48 8.57 7.14 -4.50
N ASN A 49 7.47 7.90 -4.54
CA ASN A 49 7.20 8.72 -5.74
C ASN A 49 7.21 10.24 -5.58
N THR A 50 8.16 10.73 -4.81
CA THR A 50 8.72 12.06 -5.04
C THR A 50 10.20 11.89 -5.33
N ARG A 51 10.76 12.72 -6.22
CA ARG A 51 12.19 12.78 -6.55
C ARG A 51 13.12 12.86 -5.31
N SER A 52 12.55 13.14 -4.14
CA SER A 52 13.22 13.20 -2.84
C SER A 52 13.25 11.88 -2.03
N LYS A 53 12.53 10.81 -2.42
CA LYS A 53 12.39 9.54 -1.66
C LYS A 53 11.97 9.72 -0.19
N ARG A 54 11.28 10.83 0.10
CA ARG A 54 10.76 11.16 1.44
C ARG A 54 9.31 10.72 1.56
N PHE A 55 8.88 10.36 2.77
CA PHE A 55 7.47 10.22 3.06
C PHE A 55 6.77 11.55 2.76
N PRO A 56 5.60 11.53 2.11
CA PRO A 56 4.84 12.73 1.88
C PRO A 56 4.32 13.21 3.23
N GLY A 57 4.75 14.40 3.65
CA GLY A 57 4.35 14.97 4.93
C GLY A 57 2.90 15.46 4.96
N ASN A 58 2.16 15.39 3.84
CA ASN A 58 0.82 15.95 3.75
C ASN A 58 -0.13 15.10 2.88
N ALA A 59 -1.26 14.70 3.47
CA ALA A 59 -2.38 14.04 2.80
C ALA A 59 -2.92 14.87 1.62
N ALA A 60 -2.86 16.20 1.69
CA ALA A 60 -3.32 17.08 0.63
C ALA A 60 -2.65 16.80 -0.73
N LEU A 61 -1.37 16.44 -0.76
CA LEU A 61 -0.67 16.12 -2.01
C LEU A 61 -1.23 14.84 -2.66
N PHE A 62 -1.55 13.83 -1.85
CA PHE A 62 -2.20 12.64 -2.38
C PHE A 62 -3.60 12.96 -2.88
N LYS A 63 -4.36 13.77 -2.13
CA LYS A 63 -5.68 14.19 -2.55
C LYS A 63 -5.62 14.92 -3.90
N GLU A 64 -4.70 15.86 -4.05
CA GLU A 64 -4.49 16.59 -5.31
C GLU A 64 -4.18 15.65 -6.49
N ARG A 65 -3.32 14.64 -6.28
CA ARG A 65 -2.99 13.65 -7.30
C ARG A 65 -4.19 12.80 -7.70
N VAL A 66 -4.92 12.28 -6.72
CA VAL A 66 -6.13 11.48 -6.92
C VAL A 66 -7.24 12.32 -7.59
N ASP A 67 -7.43 13.56 -7.16
CA ASP A 67 -8.38 14.52 -7.73
C ASP A 67 -8.01 14.84 -9.19
N GLY A 68 -6.72 15.01 -9.50
CA GLY A 68 -6.21 15.23 -10.85
C GLY A 68 -6.45 14.08 -11.83
N LEU A 69 -6.66 12.86 -11.32
CA LEU A 69 -7.07 11.69 -12.10
C LEU A 69 -8.60 11.56 -12.23
N GLY A 70 -9.38 12.42 -11.56
CA GLY A 70 -10.83 12.31 -11.46
C GLY A 70 -11.28 11.19 -10.51
N TRP A 71 -10.44 10.80 -9.54
CA TRP A 71 -10.67 9.66 -8.65
C TRP A 71 -11.09 10.06 -7.24
N SER A 72 -11.48 11.33 -7.05
CA SER A 72 -11.85 11.90 -5.74
C SER A 72 -13.01 11.19 -5.04
N GLY A 73 -13.83 10.44 -5.78
CA GLY A 73 -14.94 9.64 -5.24
C GLY A 73 -14.56 8.22 -4.80
N LEU A 74 -13.32 7.77 -5.04
CA LEU A 74 -12.92 6.42 -4.64
C LEU A 74 -12.78 6.34 -3.11
N PRO A 75 -13.30 5.28 -2.45
CA PRO A 75 -13.10 5.10 -1.03
C PRO A 75 -11.62 4.98 -0.68
N ILE A 76 -11.24 5.55 0.45
CA ILE A 76 -9.88 5.41 0.99
C ILE A 76 -9.83 4.20 1.92
N VAL A 77 -8.89 3.30 1.69
CA VAL A 77 -8.57 2.19 2.58
C VAL A 77 -7.53 2.70 3.59
N PRO A 78 -7.91 2.91 4.86
CA PRO A 78 -7.03 3.57 5.81
C PRO A 78 -5.89 2.66 6.26
N THR A 79 -4.80 3.27 6.72
CA THR A 79 -3.60 2.57 7.23
C THR A 79 -3.48 2.75 8.75
N PRO A 80 -2.82 1.85 9.51
CA PRO A 80 -2.53 2.08 10.92
C PRO A 80 -1.80 3.41 11.15
N LYS A 81 -2.14 4.14 12.21
CA LYS A 81 -1.44 5.38 12.61
C LYS A 81 -0.05 5.06 13.11
N VAL A 82 0.96 5.52 12.37
CA VAL A 82 2.37 5.47 12.78
C VAL A 82 2.99 6.85 12.61
N TRP A 83 3.56 7.35 13.71
CA TRP A 83 4.21 8.65 13.76
C TRP A 83 5.33 8.74 12.72
N GLY A 84 5.42 9.87 12.01
CA GLY A 84 6.44 10.10 10.98
C GLY A 84 6.28 9.30 9.67
N LEU A 85 5.35 8.34 9.60
CA LEU A 85 5.21 7.42 8.46
C LEU A 85 3.82 7.45 7.77
N THR A 86 2.81 8.07 8.39
CA THR A 86 1.42 7.99 7.93
C THR A 86 0.68 9.31 7.92
N TYR A 87 -0.33 9.40 7.06
CA TYR A 87 -1.26 10.53 7.04
C TYR A 87 -2.29 10.41 8.16
N TRP A 88 -2.33 11.38 9.07
CA TRP A 88 -3.25 11.34 10.21
C TRP A 88 -4.73 11.31 9.80
N ASP A 89 -5.13 11.97 8.71
CA ASP A 89 -6.56 12.01 8.34
C ASP A 89 -7.07 10.71 7.70
N TRP A 90 -6.17 9.85 7.20
CA TRP A 90 -6.52 8.58 6.53
C TRP A 90 -5.87 7.38 7.20
N SER A 91 -5.81 7.45 8.52
CA SER A 91 -5.25 6.39 9.34
C SER A 91 -6.11 6.14 10.56
N PHE A 92 -6.00 4.93 11.10
CA PHE A 92 -6.76 4.48 12.26
C PHE A 92 -5.85 4.09 13.43
N TRP A 93 -6.38 4.20 14.64
CA TRP A 93 -5.72 3.67 15.83
C TRP A 93 -5.91 2.16 15.88
N VAL A 94 -4.81 1.45 16.08
CA VAL A 94 -4.84 0.01 16.34
C VAL A 94 -5.48 -0.23 17.70
N GLY A 95 -6.47 -1.13 17.76
CA GLY A 95 -7.18 -1.47 18.99
C GLY A 95 -6.40 -2.42 19.90
N ASP A 96 -5.70 -3.40 19.32
CA ASP A 96 -4.86 -4.37 20.01
C ASP A 96 -3.42 -4.30 19.45
N PRO A 97 -2.48 -3.70 20.21
CA PRO A 97 -1.09 -3.57 19.77
C PRO A 97 -0.37 -4.91 19.58
N ASP A 98 -0.71 -5.93 20.36
CA ASP A 98 -0.04 -7.23 20.31
C ASP A 98 -0.50 -8.01 19.07
N GLU A 99 -1.80 -8.02 18.79
CA GLU A 99 -2.36 -8.60 17.55
C GLU A 99 -1.79 -7.90 16.30
N PHE A 100 -1.68 -6.58 16.34
CA PHE A 100 -1.10 -5.81 15.25
C PHE A 100 0.37 -6.14 15.03
N GLN A 101 1.16 -6.22 16.12
CA GLN A 101 2.55 -6.60 16.03
C GLN A 101 2.70 -8.02 15.47
N GLU A 102 1.96 -9.01 15.99
CA GLU A 102 2.01 -10.38 15.50
C GLU A 102 1.65 -10.46 14.00
N SER A 103 0.58 -9.80 13.59
CA SER A 103 0.11 -9.80 12.20
C SER A 103 1.14 -9.16 11.27
N THR A 104 1.69 -8.00 11.64
CA THR A 104 2.69 -7.31 10.82
C THR A 104 4.02 -8.06 10.78
N ASP A 105 4.38 -8.76 11.86
CA ASP A 105 5.55 -9.63 11.94
C ASP A 105 5.45 -10.81 10.97
N GLN A 106 4.28 -11.47 10.94
CA GLN A 106 4.02 -12.57 10.02
C GLN A 106 4.05 -12.10 8.56
N ILE A 107 3.46 -10.94 8.25
CA ILE A 107 3.49 -10.36 6.90
C ILE A 107 4.92 -9.97 6.51
N TRP A 108 5.69 -9.35 7.41
CA TRP A 108 7.08 -8.96 7.16
C TRP A 108 7.96 -10.18 6.86
N ALA A 109 7.81 -11.26 7.61
CA ALA A 109 8.55 -12.50 7.39
C ALA A 109 8.27 -13.13 6.01
N VAL A 110 7.09 -12.87 5.44
CA VAL A 110 6.72 -13.33 4.08
C VAL A 110 7.25 -12.38 3.00
N ILE A 111 7.03 -11.08 3.16
CA ILE A 111 7.39 -10.07 2.14
C ILE A 111 8.91 -9.88 2.07
N ALA A 112 9.58 -9.75 3.21
CA ALA A 112 10.97 -9.36 3.29
C ALA A 112 11.74 -10.11 4.41
N PRO A 113 11.87 -11.44 4.32
CA PRO A 113 12.50 -12.26 5.37
C PRO A 113 13.95 -11.88 5.70
N ASN A 114 14.64 -11.22 4.77
CA ASN A 114 16.05 -10.84 4.91
C ASN A 114 16.26 -9.35 5.20
N VAL A 115 15.19 -8.60 5.47
CA VAL A 115 15.27 -7.17 5.81
C VAL A 115 14.98 -7.05 7.30
N ALA A 116 15.94 -6.48 8.05
CA ALA A 116 15.76 -6.20 9.46
C ALA A 116 14.54 -5.29 9.69
N ARG A 117 13.73 -5.63 10.69
CA ARG A 117 12.49 -4.89 11.03
C ARG A 117 12.77 -3.59 11.75
N ASP A 118 13.74 -3.57 12.66
CA ASP A 118 14.09 -2.36 13.38
C ASP A 118 14.90 -1.42 12.46
N PRO A 119 14.40 -0.20 12.15
CA PRO A 119 15.16 0.76 11.36
C PRO A 119 16.55 1.06 11.96
N LYS A 120 16.76 0.92 13.27
CA LYS A 120 18.07 1.13 13.90
C LYS A 120 19.14 0.17 13.39
N GLU A 121 18.77 -1.04 13.00
CA GLU A 121 19.71 -2.03 12.46
C GLU A 121 20.31 -1.56 11.13
N HIS A 122 19.54 -0.81 10.34
CA HIS A 122 20.00 -0.20 9.08
C HIS A 122 20.85 1.07 9.30
N LEU A 123 20.82 1.63 10.50
CA LEU A 123 21.58 2.83 10.89
C LEU A 123 22.84 2.51 11.70
N GLY A 124 23.18 1.23 11.90
CA GLY A 124 24.33 0.82 12.71
C GLY A 124 24.12 0.99 14.22
N GLY A 125 22.85 0.98 14.67
CA GLY A 125 22.48 0.85 16.09
C GLY A 125 22.66 2.09 16.97
N LYS A 126 23.21 3.20 16.48
CA LYS A 126 23.55 4.40 17.28
C LYS A 126 22.80 5.68 16.90
N ALA A 127 22.10 5.69 15.77
CA ALA A 127 21.37 6.87 15.32
C ALA A 127 19.98 6.96 15.99
N SER A 128 19.48 8.18 16.22
CA SER A 128 18.09 8.39 16.60
C SER A 128 17.16 7.98 15.44
N VAL A 129 16.01 7.41 15.80
CA VAL A 129 14.91 7.16 14.89
C VAL A 129 13.82 8.15 15.23
N ASP A 130 14.11 9.41 14.94
CA ASP A 130 13.13 10.50 14.91
C ASP A 130 12.60 10.68 13.48
N ASP A 131 11.68 11.64 13.27
CA ASP A 131 11.04 11.87 11.98
C ASP A 131 12.06 12.18 10.87
N GLU A 132 13.12 12.93 11.17
CA GLU A 132 14.19 13.24 10.20
C GLU A 132 15.08 12.02 9.94
N GLY A 133 15.42 11.27 11.01
CA GLY A 133 16.16 10.02 10.96
C GLY A 133 15.46 8.99 10.07
N LEU A 134 14.13 8.91 10.12
CA LEU A 134 13.33 8.03 9.26
C LEU A 134 13.42 8.37 7.77
N GLN A 135 13.78 9.61 7.40
CA GLN A 135 13.87 10.05 5.99
C GLN A 135 15.24 9.80 5.34
N VAL A 136 16.28 9.42 6.09
CA VAL A 136 17.63 9.25 5.53
C VAL A 136 17.67 8.18 4.45
N GLU A 137 18.55 8.33 3.46
CA GLU A 137 18.61 7.42 2.30
C GLU A 137 18.88 5.96 2.69
N LYS A 138 19.65 5.71 3.75
CA LYS A 138 19.92 4.37 4.28
C LYS A 138 18.64 3.60 4.64
N LEU A 139 17.57 4.30 5.02
CA LEU A 139 16.29 3.70 5.34
C LEU A 139 15.34 3.58 4.14
N ALA A 140 15.72 4.01 2.94
CA ALA A 140 14.81 3.96 1.79
C ALA A 140 14.30 2.55 1.50
N SER A 141 15.17 1.53 1.57
CA SER A 141 14.75 0.13 1.39
C SER A 141 13.82 -0.33 2.52
N TRP A 142 14.15 0.02 3.76
CA TRP A 142 13.32 -0.32 4.93
C TRP A 142 11.95 0.35 4.84
N ARG A 143 11.88 1.63 4.44
CA ARG A 143 10.63 2.37 4.25
C ARG A 143 9.74 1.70 3.20
N ASN A 144 10.32 1.29 2.07
CA ASN A 144 9.59 0.57 1.02
C ASN A 144 9.01 -0.73 1.56
N THR A 145 9.82 -1.56 2.24
CA THR A 145 9.34 -2.79 2.87
C THR A 145 8.24 -2.52 3.90
N TRP A 146 8.40 -1.50 4.73
CA TRP A 146 7.39 -1.09 5.70
C TRP A 146 6.08 -0.71 5.02
N CYS A 147 6.13 0.04 3.92
CA CYS A 147 4.94 0.38 3.12
C CYS A 147 4.27 -0.86 2.54
N ASP A 148 5.03 -1.81 2.01
CA ASP A 148 4.47 -3.06 1.47
C ASP A 148 3.76 -3.87 2.56
N VAL A 149 4.38 -4.00 3.74
CA VAL A 149 3.80 -4.71 4.90
C VAL A 149 2.53 -4.04 5.39
N MET A 150 2.55 -2.72 5.55
CA MET A 150 1.36 -1.96 5.97
C MET A 150 0.26 -1.98 4.92
N SER A 151 0.61 -2.09 3.64
CA SER A 151 -0.34 -2.24 2.55
C SER A 151 -1.08 -3.57 2.61
N ALA A 152 -0.34 -4.67 2.78
CA ALA A 152 -0.92 -5.99 3.02
C ALA A 152 -1.80 -6.00 4.28
N TYR A 153 -1.28 -5.49 5.41
CA TYR A 153 -2.02 -5.47 6.67
C TYR A 153 -3.33 -4.69 6.54
N SER A 154 -3.30 -3.49 5.97
CA SER A 154 -4.48 -2.62 5.83
C SER A 154 -5.53 -3.25 4.91
N HIS A 155 -5.10 -3.91 3.82
CA HIS A 155 -6.00 -4.65 2.94
C HIS A 155 -6.70 -5.80 3.67
N ILE A 156 -5.94 -6.60 4.43
CA ILE A 156 -6.46 -7.72 5.24
C ILE A 156 -7.41 -7.20 6.32
N HIS A 157 -7.01 -6.17 7.06
CA HIS A 157 -7.79 -5.56 8.13
C HIS A 157 -9.12 -4.99 7.62
N ALA A 158 -9.10 -4.35 6.45
CA ALA A 158 -10.30 -3.86 5.77
C ALA A 158 -11.17 -4.97 5.16
N LYS A 159 -10.75 -6.25 5.25
CA LYS A 159 -11.46 -7.43 4.74
C LYS A 159 -11.84 -7.32 3.26
N ARG A 160 -10.96 -6.73 2.46
CA ARG A 160 -11.16 -6.56 1.02
C ARG A 160 -10.80 -7.85 0.28
N ASP A 161 -11.29 -8.01 -0.94
CA ASP A 161 -11.26 -9.28 -1.65
C ASP A 161 -10.03 -9.43 -2.56
N VAL A 162 -9.65 -8.36 -3.28
CA VAL A 162 -8.54 -8.41 -4.24
C VAL A 162 -7.59 -7.24 -4.00
N PHE A 163 -6.31 -7.54 -3.79
CA PHE A 163 -5.26 -6.54 -3.77
C PHE A 163 -4.63 -6.41 -5.15
N VAL A 164 -4.75 -5.23 -5.76
CA VAL A 164 -4.20 -4.93 -7.09
C VAL A 164 -2.93 -4.12 -6.94
N THR A 165 -1.85 -4.63 -7.52
CA THR A 165 -0.53 -4.01 -7.44
C THR A 165 0.28 -4.32 -8.70
N LEU A 166 1.17 -3.39 -9.06
CA LEU A 166 2.23 -3.62 -10.04
C LEU A 166 3.54 -4.14 -9.41
N ASN A 167 3.63 -4.19 -8.08
CA ASN A 167 4.73 -4.83 -7.38
C ASN A 167 4.56 -6.37 -7.37
N CYS A 168 4.73 -6.98 -8.54
CA CYS A 168 4.58 -8.42 -8.69
C CYS A 168 5.65 -9.21 -7.94
N LYS A 169 6.83 -8.61 -7.70
CA LYS A 169 7.97 -9.30 -7.09
C LYS A 169 7.70 -9.65 -5.63
N ASP A 170 7.18 -8.70 -4.85
CA ASP A 170 7.05 -8.86 -3.41
C ASP A 170 5.70 -9.46 -3.01
N PHE A 171 4.64 -9.15 -3.77
CA PHE A 171 3.30 -9.67 -3.50
C PHE A 171 2.97 -10.95 -4.27
N GLN A 172 3.03 -10.94 -5.61
CA GLN A 172 2.55 -12.08 -6.39
C GLN A 172 3.41 -13.34 -6.20
N ARG A 173 4.74 -13.19 -6.06
CA ARG A 173 5.63 -14.31 -5.73
C ARG A 173 5.25 -14.99 -4.41
N ASN A 174 4.76 -14.21 -3.45
CA ASN A 174 4.42 -14.64 -2.12
C ASN A 174 2.91 -14.86 -1.91
N ALA A 175 2.10 -14.78 -2.98
CA ALA A 175 0.64 -14.77 -2.88
C ALA A 175 0.07 -15.96 -2.09
N ARG A 176 0.64 -17.16 -2.26
CA ARG A 176 0.20 -18.36 -1.50
C ARG A 176 0.46 -18.25 0.00
N LEU A 177 1.54 -17.60 0.42
CA LEU A 177 1.86 -17.40 1.83
C LEU A 177 1.00 -16.26 2.40
N LEU A 178 0.87 -15.15 1.67
CA LEU A 178 0.03 -14.01 2.06
C LEU A 178 -1.46 -14.40 2.14
N ALA A 179 -1.94 -15.30 1.28
CA ALA A 179 -3.31 -15.82 1.34
C ALA A 179 -3.60 -16.54 2.67
N LYS A 180 -2.62 -17.24 3.25
CA LYS A 180 -2.76 -17.86 4.58
C LYS A 180 -2.89 -16.83 5.71
N LEU A 181 -2.40 -15.62 5.48
CA LEU A 181 -2.51 -14.48 6.40
C LEU A 181 -3.76 -13.63 6.15
N GLY A 182 -4.61 -14.01 5.19
CA GLY A 182 -5.89 -13.34 4.90
C GLY A 182 -5.92 -12.51 3.61
N MET A 183 -4.81 -12.43 2.86
CA MET A 183 -4.75 -11.71 1.58
C MET A 183 -5.33 -12.58 0.46
N ARG A 184 -6.66 -12.58 0.33
CA ARG A 184 -7.46 -13.59 -0.40
C ARG A 184 -7.04 -13.76 -1.87
N ASP A 185 -6.90 -12.66 -2.59
CA ASP A 185 -6.46 -12.65 -3.99
C ASP A 185 -5.52 -11.47 -4.23
N ILE A 186 -4.54 -11.69 -5.10
CA ILE A 186 -3.55 -10.68 -5.50
C ILE A 186 -3.43 -10.76 -7.02
N ALA A 187 -3.58 -9.62 -7.69
CA ALA A 187 -3.51 -9.55 -9.14
C ALA A 187 -2.82 -8.28 -9.61
N ASP A 188 -2.23 -8.31 -10.80
CA ASP A 188 -1.93 -7.08 -11.53
C ASP A 188 -3.21 -6.54 -12.22
N PRO A 189 -3.22 -5.27 -12.67
CA PRO A 189 -4.38 -4.67 -13.29
C PRO A 189 -4.91 -5.43 -14.53
N GLN A 190 -4.04 -5.93 -15.40
CA GLN A 190 -4.44 -6.68 -16.60
C GLN A 190 -5.12 -7.98 -16.21
N THR A 191 -4.50 -8.76 -15.32
CA THR A 191 -5.02 -10.04 -14.88
C THR A 191 -6.41 -9.87 -14.27
N LEU A 192 -6.61 -8.87 -13.40
CA LEU A 192 -7.94 -8.64 -12.81
C LEU A 192 -8.94 -8.13 -13.86
N ALA A 193 -8.56 -7.17 -14.70
CA ALA A 193 -9.45 -6.64 -15.73
C ALA A 193 -9.93 -7.75 -16.69
N GLN A 194 -9.09 -8.72 -17.03
CA GLN A 194 -9.46 -9.88 -17.84
C GLN A 194 -10.42 -10.83 -17.12
N ARG A 195 -10.25 -11.06 -15.81
CA ARG A 195 -11.16 -11.89 -15.00
C ARG A 195 -12.56 -11.29 -14.85
N LEU A 196 -12.68 -9.97 -14.97
CA LEU A 196 -13.90 -9.22 -14.72
C LEU A 196 -14.68 -8.83 -15.98
N ARG A 197 -14.11 -9.07 -17.17
CA ARG A 197 -14.81 -8.96 -18.45
C ARG A 197 -15.67 -10.19 -18.69
#